data_AF-A0A391NNS8-F1
#
_entry.id   AF-A0A391NNS8-F1
#
_cell.length_a   1.000
_cell.length_b   1.000
_cell.length_c   1.000
_cell.angle_alpha   90.00
_cell.angle_beta   90.00
_cell.angle_gamma   90.00
#
_symmetry.space_group_name_H-M   'P 1'
#
loop_
_entity.id
_entity.type
_entity.pdbx_description
1 polymer ?
#
loop_
_entity_poly.entity_id
_entity_poly.type
_entity_poly.pdbx_seq_one_letter_code
_entity_poly.pdbx_strand_id
1 'polypeptide(L)'
;MMSRSPSPAPVAAPVVVPPSAPSTPSRPSRPPPPRPSRPPPRVPGVDATRTSILPETGLVRELRALRGHMEEQRERERLIEEEDVLAHFGNEEEERERERDLETQKALDIWDTLSEVSQSE
;
A
#
# COMPACT_ATOMS: atom_id res chain seq x y z
N MET A 1 -22.46 63.67 -55.53
CA MET A 1 -23.71 63.00 -55.16
C MET A 1 -23.36 61.69 -54.48
N MET A 2 -24.02 61.41 -53.35
CA MET A 2 -24.28 60.15 -52.62
C MET A 2 -23.48 58.89 -53.10
N SER A 3 -22.90 58.05 -52.24
CA SER A 3 -23.64 57.23 -51.27
C SER A 3 -22.67 56.39 -50.41
N ARG A 4 -23.13 56.12 -49.19
CA ARG A 4 -22.61 55.11 -48.26
C ARG A 4 -22.55 53.72 -48.91
N SER A 5 -21.54 52.93 -48.56
CA SER A 5 -21.40 51.52 -48.91
C SER A 5 -20.64 50.78 -47.79
N PRO A 6 -20.85 49.46 -47.62
CA PRO A 6 -21.60 48.96 -46.49
C PRO A 6 -20.74 48.17 -45.49
N SER A 7 -21.14 48.21 -44.22
CA SER A 7 -20.64 47.32 -43.18
C SER A 7 -21.03 45.88 -43.51
N PRO A 8 -20.10 44.91 -43.46
CA PRO A 8 -20.39 43.52 -43.81
C PRO A 8 -21.37 42.89 -42.79
N ALA A 9 -22.38 42.24 -43.36
CA ALA A 9 -23.43 41.50 -42.67
C ALA A 9 -22.88 40.22 -41.98
N PRO A 10 -23.56 39.70 -40.95
CA PRO A 10 -22.99 38.73 -40.01
C PRO A 10 -22.83 37.33 -40.60
N VAL A 11 -21.76 36.66 -40.18
CA VAL A 11 -21.48 35.24 -40.42
C VAL A 11 -22.60 34.40 -39.79
N ALA A 12 -23.31 33.65 -40.62
CA ALA A 12 -24.29 32.67 -40.15
C ALA A 12 -23.57 31.60 -39.31
N ALA A 13 -24.02 31.42 -38.08
CA ALA A 13 -23.51 30.41 -37.16
C ALA A 13 -23.69 28.99 -37.77
N PRO A 14 -22.72 28.08 -37.56
CA PRO A 14 -22.83 26.73 -38.08
C PRO A 14 -24.03 26.00 -37.48
N VAL A 15 -24.87 25.45 -38.34
CA VAL A 15 -25.97 24.56 -37.98
C VAL A 15 -25.39 23.34 -37.27
N VAL A 16 -25.68 23.21 -35.97
CA VAL A 16 -25.31 22.05 -35.17
C VAL A 16 -26.20 20.89 -35.61
N VAL A 17 -25.64 19.95 -36.37
CA VAL A 17 -26.29 18.66 -36.63
C VAL A 17 -26.17 17.84 -35.34
N PRO A 18 -27.28 17.48 -34.65
CA PRO A 18 -27.19 16.64 -33.47
C PRO A 18 -26.64 15.27 -33.86
N PRO A 19 -25.69 14.70 -33.09
CA PRO A 19 -25.16 13.38 -33.39
C PRO A 19 -26.27 12.33 -33.27
N SER A 20 -26.33 11.43 -34.26
CA SER A 20 -27.22 10.27 -34.27
C SER A 20 -27.15 9.51 -32.95
N ALA A 21 -28.32 9.20 -32.36
CA ALA A 21 -28.41 8.48 -31.10
C ALA A 21 -27.60 7.17 -31.14
N PRO A 22 -26.84 6.83 -30.07
CA PRO A 22 -26.07 5.61 -30.04
C PRO A 22 -27.01 4.41 -30.01
N SER A 23 -26.81 3.47 -30.95
CA SER A 23 -27.44 2.16 -30.92
C SER A 23 -27.17 1.50 -29.56
N THR A 24 -28.23 1.24 -28.80
CA THR A 24 -28.12 0.56 -27.51
C THR A 24 -27.52 -0.83 -27.72
N PRO A 25 -26.42 -1.21 -27.04
CA PRO A 25 -25.93 -2.57 -27.11
C PRO A 25 -26.97 -3.50 -26.49
N SER A 26 -27.49 -4.45 -27.28
CA SER A 26 -28.34 -5.53 -26.78
C SER A 26 -27.53 -6.34 -25.77
N ARG A 27 -27.84 -6.14 -24.48
CA ARG A 27 -27.21 -6.87 -23.38
C ARG A 27 -27.45 -8.37 -23.57
N PRO A 28 -26.42 -9.23 -23.51
CA PRO A 28 -26.64 -10.67 -23.52
C PRO A 28 -27.54 -11.04 -22.34
N SER A 29 -28.57 -11.84 -22.61
CA SER A 29 -29.53 -12.31 -21.62
C SER A 29 -28.76 -12.99 -20.49
N ARG A 30 -28.88 -12.45 -19.28
CA ARG A 30 -28.27 -13.04 -18.09
C ARG A 30 -28.88 -14.43 -17.88
N PRO A 31 -28.10 -15.49 -17.60
CA PRO A 31 -28.67 -16.79 -17.26
C PRO A 31 -29.63 -16.64 -16.08
N PRO A 32 -30.71 -17.45 -16.02
CA PRO A 32 -31.63 -17.41 -14.89
C PRO A 32 -30.84 -17.58 -13.59
N PRO A 33 -31.21 -16.87 -12.51
CA PRO A 33 -30.53 -17.02 -11.24
C PRO A 33 -30.57 -18.50 -10.81
N PRO A 34 -29.50 -19.03 -10.20
CA PRO A 34 -29.51 -20.38 -9.68
C PRO A 34 -30.71 -20.51 -8.73
N ARG A 35 -31.45 -21.61 -8.85
CA ARG A 35 -32.61 -21.86 -7.98
C ARG A 35 -32.14 -21.76 -6.52
N PRO A 36 -32.91 -21.12 -5.63
CA PRO A 36 -32.58 -21.12 -4.22
C PRO A 36 -32.41 -22.58 -3.79
N SER A 37 -31.26 -22.86 -3.18
CA SER A 37 -30.98 -24.15 -2.59
C SER A 37 -32.12 -24.51 -1.64
N ARG A 38 -32.57 -25.77 -1.68
CA ARG A 38 -33.57 -26.24 -0.72
C ARG A 38 -33.07 -25.92 0.70
N PRO A 39 -33.93 -25.42 1.59
CA PRO A 39 -33.53 -25.20 2.97
C PRO A 39 -32.98 -26.51 3.55
N PRO A 40 -31.94 -26.45 4.38
CA PRO A 40 -31.41 -27.64 5.02
C PRO A 40 -32.55 -28.39 5.72
N PRO A 41 -32.55 -29.73 5.69
CA PRO A 41 -33.58 -30.51 6.37
C PRO A 41 -33.63 -30.05 7.83
N ARG A 42 -34.83 -29.63 8.26
CA ARG A 42 -35.03 -29.22 9.66
C ARG A 42 -34.76 -30.43 10.53
N VAL A 43 -33.75 -30.33 11.39
CA VAL A 43 -33.51 -31.28 12.47
C VAL A 43 -34.68 -31.09 13.46
N PRO A 44 -35.53 -32.10 13.72
CA PRO A 44 -36.58 -31.97 14.72
C PRO A 44 -35.94 -31.78 16.10
N GLY A 45 -36.24 -30.66 16.77
CA GLY A 45 -35.91 -30.45 18.19
C GLY A 45 -34.87 -29.39 18.55
N VAL A 46 -34.41 -28.54 17.63
CA VAL A 46 -33.52 -27.42 18.00
C VAL A 46 -34.33 -26.17 18.31
N ASP A 47 -34.89 -26.13 19.52
CA ASP A 47 -35.42 -24.91 20.11
C ASP A 47 -34.30 -23.88 20.28
N ALA A 48 -34.53 -22.69 19.74
CA ALA A 48 -33.60 -21.58 19.66
C ALA A 48 -33.40 -20.81 20.98
N THR A 49 -33.27 -21.51 22.11
CA THR A 49 -33.05 -20.88 23.44
C THR A 49 -32.08 -21.66 24.33
N ARG A 50 -31.06 -22.27 23.72
CA ARG A 50 -29.89 -22.74 24.46
C ARG A 50 -28.67 -22.04 23.91
N THR A 51 -28.36 -20.87 24.47
CA THR A 51 -26.97 -20.45 24.67
C THR A 51 -26.29 -21.50 25.53
N SER A 52 -26.06 -22.66 24.92
CA SER A 52 -25.15 -23.66 25.42
C SER A 52 -23.79 -23.01 25.32
N ILE A 53 -23.31 -22.45 26.44
CA ILE A 53 -21.89 -22.48 26.74
C ILE A 53 -21.54 -23.97 26.67
N LEU A 54 -21.17 -24.44 25.48
CA LEU A 54 -20.59 -25.77 25.32
C LEU A 54 -19.39 -25.76 26.26
N PRO A 55 -19.28 -26.70 27.21
CA PRO A 55 -18.05 -26.80 27.99
C PRO A 55 -16.93 -26.94 26.97
N GLU A 56 -15.94 -26.05 27.02
CA GLU A 56 -14.77 -26.16 26.16
C GLU A 56 -14.22 -27.57 26.37
N THR A 57 -14.39 -28.42 25.36
CA THR A 57 -13.78 -29.75 25.40
C THR A 57 -12.27 -29.52 25.51
N GLY A 58 -11.55 -30.43 26.17
CA GLY A 58 -10.09 -30.29 26.36
C GLY A 58 -9.37 -29.89 25.06
N LEU A 59 -9.81 -30.45 23.94
CA LEU A 59 -9.35 -30.13 22.59
C LEU A 59 -9.53 -28.66 22.17
N VAL A 60 -10.66 -28.02 22.48
CA VAL A 60 -10.89 -26.60 22.13
C VAL A 60 -9.94 -25.70 22.93
N ARG A 61 -9.68 -26.06 24.18
CA ARG A 61 -8.76 -25.33 25.07
C ARG A 61 -7.31 -25.48 24.63
N GLU A 62 -6.91 -26.70 24.26
CA GLU A 62 -5.59 -27.01 23.69
C GLU A 62 -5.36 -26.30 22.35
N LEU A 63 -6.34 -26.29 21.45
CA LEU A 63 -6.24 -25.59 20.17
C LEU A 63 -6.11 -24.07 20.35
N ARG A 64 -6.82 -23.49 21.33
CA ARG A 64 -6.67 -22.07 21.67
C ARG A 64 -5.27 -21.77 22.23
N ALA A 65 -4.77 -22.62 23.13
CA ALA A 65 -3.43 -22.47 23.69
C ALA A 65 -2.34 -22.58 22.61
N LEU A 66 -2.46 -23.56 21.72
CA LEU A 66 -1.55 -23.74 20.59
C LEU A 66 -1.57 -22.52 19.65
N ARG A 67 -2.75 -21.96 19.37
CA ARG A 67 -2.88 -20.75 18.55
C ARG A 67 -2.18 -19.55 19.20
N GLY A 68 -2.40 -19.33 20.49
CA GLY A 68 -1.72 -18.26 21.23
C GLY A 68 -0.21 -18.42 21.21
N HIS A 69 0.28 -19.65 21.39
CA HIS A 69 1.71 -19.94 21.37
C HIS A 69 2.34 -19.71 19.98
N MET A 70 1.62 -20.01 18.90
CA MET A 70 2.09 -19.72 17.53
C MET A 70 2.07 -18.23 17.20
N GLU A 71 1.09 -17.48 17.71
CA GLU A 71 1.04 -16.03 17.56
C GLU A 71 2.20 -15.35 18.32
N GLU A 72 2.48 -15.79 19.55
CA GLU A 72 3.61 -15.30 20.36
C GLU A 72 4.98 -15.61 19.73
N GLN A 73 5.15 -16.81 19.14
CA GLN A 73 6.39 -17.15 18.43
C GLN A 73 6.62 -16.24 17.23
N ARG A 74 5.59 -15.95 16.43
CA ARG A 74 5.69 -15.04 15.29
C ARG A 74 6.01 -13.61 15.71
N GLU A 75 5.42 -13.16 16.83
CA GLU A 75 5.71 -11.83 17.36
C GLU A 75 7.17 -11.72 17.83
N ARG A 76 7.69 -12.76 18.49
CA ARG A 76 9.11 -12.83 18.86
C ARG A 76 10.04 -12.85 17.65
N GLU A 77 9.74 -13.68 16.65
CA GLU A 77 10.52 -13.72 15.40
C GLU A 77 10.56 -12.35 14.72
N ARG A 78 9.41 -11.66 14.66
CA ARG A 78 9.34 -10.30 14.11
C ARG A 78 10.20 -9.30 14.89
N LEU A 79 10.20 -9.37 16.22
CA LEU A 79 11.02 -8.49 17.06
C LEU A 79 12.51 -8.73 16.86
N ILE A 80 12.91 -10.00 16.68
CA ILE A 80 14.30 -10.37 16.38
C ILE A 80 14.72 -9.81 15.02
N GLU A 81 13.87 -9.97 13.99
CA GLU A 81 14.15 -9.41 12.66
C GLU A 81 14.27 -7.87 12.69
N GLU A 82 13.42 -7.19 13.46
CA GLU A 82 13.47 -5.74 13.62
C GLU A 82 14.74 -5.28 14.35
N GLU A 83 15.16 -6.00 15.39
CA GLU A 83 16.40 -5.72 16.12
C GLU A 83 17.64 -5.92 15.23
N ASP A 84 17.69 -7.00 14.44
CA ASP A 84 18.78 -7.28 13.50
C ASP A 84 18.88 -6.18 12.43
N VAL A 85 17.75 -5.69 11.92
CA VAL A 85 17.71 -4.59 10.96
C VAL A 85 18.24 -3.29 11.58
N LEU A 86 17.82 -2.98 12.81
CA LEU A 86 18.30 -1.78 13.52
C LEU A 86 19.80 -1.85 13.83
N ALA A 87 20.29 -3.01 14.24
CA ALA A 87 21.71 -3.24 14.49
C ALA A 87 22.54 -3.08 13.20
N HIS A 88 22.01 -3.55 12.06
CA HIS A 88 22.68 -3.41 10.77
C HIS A 88 22.82 -1.94 10.36
N PHE A 89 21.75 -1.15 10.46
CA PHE A 89 21.80 0.28 10.13
C PHE A 89 22.72 1.08 11.08
N GLY A 90 22.72 0.74 12.38
CA GLY A 90 23.61 1.37 13.35
C GLY A 90 25.09 1.12 13.04
N ASN A 91 25.44 -0.10 12.65
CA ASN A 91 26.82 -0.46 12.29
C ASN A 91 27.28 0.23 11.00
N GLU A 92 26.42 0.33 9.98
CA GLU A 92 26.76 1.04 8.73
C GLU A 92 26.96 2.54 8.95
N GLU A 93 26.18 3.16 9.84
CA GLU A 93 26.34 4.57 10.17
C GLU A 93 27.64 4.84 10.92
N GLU A 94 28.00 3.97 11.88
CA GLU A 94 29.27 4.03 12.60
C GLU A 94 30.48 3.83 11.66
N GLU A 95 30.39 2.90 10.70
CA GLU A 95 31.44 2.69 9.71
C GLU A 95 31.63 3.93 8.81
N ARG A 96 30.53 4.54 8.34
CA ARG A 96 30.55 5.78 7.56
C ARG A 96 31.07 6.99 8.35
N GLU A 97 30.92 7.00 9.68
CA GLU A 97 31.52 8.03 10.53
C GLU A 97 33.03 7.83 10.64
N ARG A 98 33.49 6.60 10.92
CA ARG A 98 34.94 6.29 10.97
C ARG A 98 35.64 6.58 9.65
N GLU A 99 35.02 6.32 8.50
CA GLU A 99 35.57 6.67 7.19
C GLU A 99 35.77 8.18 7.03
N ARG A 100 34.79 8.98 7.45
CA ARG A 100 34.86 10.46 7.40
C ARG A 100 35.94 11.01 8.33
N ASP A 101 36.08 10.44 9.52
CA ASP A 101 37.12 10.83 10.48
C ASP A 101 38.52 10.53 9.92
N LEU A 102 38.70 9.35 9.32
CA LEU A 102 39.96 8.98 8.66
C LEU A 102 40.30 9.89 7.48
N GLU A 103 39.30 10.26 6.67
CA GLU A 103 39.48 11.20 5.56
C GLU A 103 39.88 12.60 6.07
N THR A 104 39.22 13.06 7.14
CA THR A 104 39.54 14.34 7.79
C THR A 104 40.95 14.34 8.34
N GLN A 105 41.36 13.27 9.02
CA GLN A 105 42.72 13.14 9.54
C GLN A 105 43.76 13.18 8.42
N LYS A 106 43.53 12.46 7.31
CA LYS A 106 44.41 12.51 6.14
C LYS A 106 44.53 13.92 5.56
N ALA A 107 43.42 14.66 5.50
CA ALA A 107 43.44 16.03 5.01
C ALA A 107 44.26 16.96 5.91
N LEU A 108 44.16 16.78 7.24
CA LEU A 108 44.97 17.51 8.22
C LEU A 108 46.45 17.18 8.10
N ASP A 109 46.81 15.89 7.98
CA ASP A 109 48.20 15.47 7.81
C ASP A 109 48.81 16.07 6.52
N ILE A 110 48.04 16.11 5.43
CA ILE A 110 48.47 16.78 4.17
C ILE A 110 48.65 18.28 4.39
N TRP A 111 47.75 18.93 5.14
CA TRP A 111 47.87 20.36 5.43
C TRP A 111 49.13 20.68 6.25
N ASP A 112 49.39 19.90 7.29
CA ASP A 112 50.56 20.08 8.16
C ASP A 112 51.86 19.89 7.38
N THR A 113 51.95 18.83 6.56
CA THR A 113 53.13 18.60 5.71
C THR A 113 53.35 19.73 4.69
N LEU A 114 52.29 20.26 4.07
CA LEU A 114 52.41 21.42 3.17
C LEU A 114 52.84 22.69 3.93
N SER A 115 52.37 22.87 5.16
CA SER A 115 52.75 24.01 6.00
C SER A 115 54.22 23.96 6.41
N GLU A 116 54.72 22.79 6.80
CA GLU A 116 56.13 22.58 7.15
C GLU A 116 57.07 22.84 5.95
N VAL A 117 56.68 22.37 4.76
CA VAL A 117 57.43 22.61 3.52
C VAL A 117 57.47 24.11 3.21
N SER A 118 56.34 24.82 3.34
CA SER A 118 56.28 26.27 3.07
C SER A 118 57.05 27.13 4.07
N GLN A 119 57.30 26.65 5.29
CA GLN A 119 58.07 27.38 6.31
C GLN A 119 59.58 27.11 6.22
N SER A 120 59.99 26.13 5.42
CA SER A 120 61.38 25.72 5.25
C SER A 120 62.07 26.35 4.02
N GLU A 121 61.35 27.16 3.25
CA GLU A 121 61.85 27.98 2.11
C GLU A 121 62.12 29.44 2.53
#